data_AF-A0A090T2D9-F1
#
_entry.id   AF-A0A090T2D9-F1
#
_cell.length_a   1.000
_cell.length_b   1.000
_cell.length_c   1.000
_cell.angle_alpha   90.00
_cell.angle_beta   90.00
_cell.angle_gamma   90.00
#
_symmetry.space_group_name_H-M   'P 1'
#
loop_
_entity.id
_entity.type
_entity.pdbx_description
1 polymer ?
#
loop_
_entity_poly.entity_id
_entity_poly.type
_entity_poly.pdbx_seq_one_letter_code
_entity_poly.pdbx_strand_id
1 'polypeptide(L)'
;MKFNNLKGSVPVRTDIDVSNMDICAQKGAAILKVAERQIPDGSMLMEEYLYGSLKDAVTEVWNAQNMTTDKAVAIFTQALRD
;
A
#
# COMPACT_ATOMS: atom_id res chain seq x y z
N MET A 1 -2.98 6.94 -23.67
CA MET A 1 -2.53 6.97 -22.26
C MET A 1 -2.36 8.39 -21.69
N LYS A 2 -3.18 9.39 -22.08
CA LYS A 2 -2.98 10.78 -21.61
C LYS A 2 -3.27 10.96 -20.12
N PHE A 3 -4.35 10.36 -19.62
CA PHE A 3 -4.75 10.48 -18.21
C PHE A 3 -3.70 9.90 -17.25
N ASN A 4 -3.29 8.65 -17.45
CA ASN A 4 -2.30 7.98 -16.60
C ASN A 4 -0.94 8.69 -16.59
N ASN A 5 -0.51 9.23 -17.74
CA ASN A 5 0.73 10.01 -17.84
C ASN A 5 0.65 11.30 -17.02
N LEU A 6 -0.51 11.94 -16.93
CA LEU A 6 -0.70 13.13 -16.10
C LEU A 6 -0.87 12.79 -14.61
N LYS A 7 -1.56 11.68 -14.31
CA LYS A 7 -1.80 11.22 -12.93
C LYS A 7 -0.54 10.61 -12.28
N GLY A 8 0.40 10.12 -13.08
CA GLY A 8 1.57 9.37 -12.61
C GLY A 8 1.23 7.93 -12.13
N SER A 9 0.06 7.42 -12.50
CA SER A 9 -0.42 6.10 -12.05
C SER A 9 -0.28 5.02 -13.12
N VAL A 10 0.05 3.81 -12.71
CA VAL A 10 -0.02 2.63 -13.59
C VAL A 10 -1.49 2.37 -14.02
N PRO A 11 -1.75 2.00 -15.29
CA PRO A 11 -3.09 1.60 -15.74
C PRO A 11 -3.64 0.39 -15.01
N VAL A 12 -4.96 0.34 -14.77
CA VAL A 12 -5.63 -0.81 -14.13
C VAL A 12 -5.59 -2.07 -15.00
N ARG A 13 -5.62 -1.90 -16.33
CA ARG A 13 -5.47 -2.97 -17.30
C ARG A 13 -4.00 -3.32 -17.47
N THR A 14 -3.66 -4.58 -17.22
CA THR A 14 -2.29 -5.11 -17.32
C THR A 14 -1.88 -5.47 -18.75
N ASP A 15 -2.81 -5.41 -19.71
CA ASP A 15 -2.61 -5.78 -21.12
C ASP A 15 -2.37 -4.57 -22.04
N ILE A 16 -2.22 -3.36 -21.49
CA ILE A 16 -1.97 -2.14 -22.27
C ILE A 16 -0.47 -1.92 -22.50
N ASP A 17 -0.11 -1.42 -23.68
CA ASP A 17 1.25 -0.93 -23.93
C ASP A 17 1.56 0.34 -23.13
N VAL A 18 2.60 0.24 -22.30
CA VAL A 18 3.10 1.31 -21.42
C VAL A 18 4.46 1.85 -21.87
N SER A 19 4.96 1.44 -23.05
CA SER A 19 6.26 1.87 -23.59
C SER A 19 6.43 3.39 -23.67
N ASN A 20 5.32 4.12 -23.86
CA ASN A 20 5.25 5.58 -23.94
C ASN A 20 5.03 6.26 -22.57
N MET A 21 5.04 5.53 -21.46
CA MET A 21 4.99 6.07 -20.09
C MET A 21 6.41 6.24 -19.54
N ASP A 22 6.57 6.92 -18.41
CA ASP A 22 7.87 7.03 -17.76
C ASP A 22 8.42 5.67 -17.26
N ILE A 23 9.71 5.63 -16.93
CA ILE A 23 10.40 4.41 -16.51
C ILE A 23 9.85 3.80 -15.21
N CYS A 24 9.29 4.60 -14.31
CA CYS A 24 8.69 4.12 -13.07
C CYS A 24 7.34 3.43 -13.34
N ALA A 25 6.50 4.01 -14.20
CA ALA A 25 5.24 3.43 -14.63
C ALA A 25 5.46 2.12 -15.41
N GLN A 26 6.48 2.06 -16.27
CA GLN A 26 6.86 0.83 -16.98
C GLN A 26 7.27 -0.29 -16.01
N LYS A 27 8.08 0.02 -14.99
CA LYS A 27 8.47 -0.94 -13.94
C LYS A 27 7.27 -1.41 -13.12
N GLY A 28 6.42 -0.47 -12.68
CA GLY A 28 5.20 -0.79 -11.94
C GLY A 28 4.26 -1.70 -12.73
N ALA A 29 4.05 -1.41 -14.02
CA ALA A 29 3.24 -2.25 -14.90
C ALA A 29 3.83 -3.67 -15.06
N ALA A 30 5.15 -3.80 -15.19
CA ALA A 30 5.80 -5.11 -15.27
C ALA A 30 5.64 -5.92 -13.98
N ILE A 31 5.72 -5.28 -12.81
CA ILE A 31 5.49 -5.93 -11.51
C ILE A 31 4.03 -6.39 -11.38
N LEU A 32 3.09 -5.50 -11.69
CA LEU A 32 1.65 -5.74 -11.55
C LEU A 32 1.09 -6.73 -12.57
N LYS A 33 1.81 -7.08 -13.64
CA LYS A 33 1.41 -8.16 -14.56
C LYS A 33 1.35 -9.54 -13.88
N VAL A 34 2.07 -9.74 -12.78
CA VAL A 34 2.08 -10.98 -12.01
C VAL A 34 1.01 -10.90 -10.93
N ALA A 35 -0.08 -11.65 -11.09
CA ALA A 35 -1.25 -11.57 -10.22
C ALA A 35 -0.91 -11.88 -8.75
N GLU A 36 0.01 -12.82 -8.53
CA GLU A 36 0.48 -13.24 -7.20
C GLU A 36 1.27 -12.15 -6.47
N ARG A 37 1.68 -11.09 -7.17
CA ARG A 37 2.36 -9.92 -6.58
C ARG A 37 1.41 -8.78 -6.25
N GLN A 38 0.10 -8.94 -6.52
CA GLN A 38 -0.89 -7.92 -6.21
C GLN A 38 -1.47 -8.16 -4.82
N ILE A 39 -1.35 -7.16 -3.96
CA ILE A 39 -2.07 -7.08 -2.69
C ILE A 39 -2.84 -5.77 -2.67
N PRO A 40 -4.11 -5.75 -2.21
CA PRO A 40 -4.85 -4.50 -2.02
C PRO A 40 -4.16 -3.62 -0.97
N ASP A 41 -4.30 -2.31 -1.12
CA ASP A 41 -3.90 -1.39 -0.05
C ASP A 41 -4.77 -1.61 1.20
N GLY A 42 -4.24 -1.32 2.38
CA GLY A 42 -4.97 -1.48 3.65
C GLY A 42 -6.31 -0.72 3.67
N SER A 43 -6.37 0.47 3.05
CA SER A 43 -7.62 1.25 2.95
C SER A 43 -8.69 0.58 2.08
N MET A 44 -8.31 -0.37 1.22
CA MET A 44 -9.25 -1.14 0.41
C MET A 44 -9.81 -2.35 1.16
N LEU A 45 -9.22 -2.71 2.31
CA LEU A 45 -9.54 -3.94 3.05
C LEU A 45 -10.24 -3.68 4.39
N MET A 46 -10.29 -2.43 4.85
CA MET A 46 -10.75 -2.06 6.18
C MET A 46 -11.64 -0.81 6.11
N GLU A 47 -12.56 -0.70 7.06
CA GLU A 47 -13.30 0.54 7.29
C GLU A 47 -12.34 1.67 7.70
N GLU A 48 -12.68 2.92 7.39
CA GLU A 48 -11.77 4.06 7.55
C GLU A 48 -11.32 4.26 9.00
N TYR A 49 -12.19 3.99 9.98
CA TYR A 49 -11.85 4.14 11.39
C TYR A 49 -10.80 3.10 11.83
N LEU A 50 -10.96 1.85 11.38
CA LEU A 50 -10.04 0.75 11.68
C LEU A 50 -8.68 0.97 11.00
N TYR A 51 -8.71 1.42 9.74
CA TYR A 51 -7.48 1.78 9.02
C TYR A 51 -6.77 2.98 9.68
N GLY A 52 -7.53 3.94 10.19
CA GLY A 52 -7.02 5.06 11.00
C GLY A 52 -6.30 4.58 12.26
N SER A 53 -6.96 3.77 13.09
CA SER A 53 -6.36 3.19 14.31
C SER A 53 -5.08 2.41 13.99
N LEU A 54 -5.10 1.61 12.93
CA LEU A 54 -3.91 0.86 12.50
C LEU A 54 -2.74 1.77 12.08
N LYS A 55 -3.01 2.89 11.41
CA LYS A 55 -1.97 3.86 11.03
C LYS A 55 -1.37 4.58 12.23
N ASP A 56 -2.17 4.87 13.25
CA ASP A 56 -1.68 5.46 14.50
C ASP A 56 -0.78 4.45 15.24
N ALA A 57 -1.18 3.17 15.30
CA ALA A 57 -0.35 2.08 15.82
C ALA A 57 0.99 1.93 15.10
N VAL A 58 1.02 2.00 13.75
CA VAL A 58 2.27 2.01 12.97
C VAL A 58 3.16 3.19 13.39
N THR A 59 2.57 4.36 13.58
CA THR A 59 3.27 5.58 13.99
C THR A 59 3.86 5.45 15.39
N GLU A 60 3.11 4.92 16.35
CA GLU A 60 3.60 4.64 17.69
C GLU A 60 4.79 3.67 17.68
N VAL A 61 4.64 2.56 16.94
CA VAL A 61 5.66 1.51 16.84
C VAL A 61 6.97 2.04 16.29
N TRP A 62 6.94 2.77 15.17
CA TRP A 62 8.17 3.21 14.50
C TRP A 62 8.82 4.45 15.10
N ASN A 63 8.10 5.22 15.92
CA ASN A 63 8.67 6.37 16.62
C ASN A 63 9.27 6.03 17.99
N ALA A 64 9.00 4.83 18.52
CA ALA A 64 9.52 4.42 19.83
C ALA A 64 10.99 3.95 19.74
N GLN A 65 11.87 4.57 20.53
CA GLN A 65 13.32 4.27 20.52
C GLN A 65 13.66 2.83 20.94
N ASN A 66 12.86 2.23 21.82
CA ASN A 66 13.11 0.90 22.40
C ASN A 66 11.89 -0.02 22.20
N MET A 67 11.28 0.01 21.00
CA MET A 67 10.15 -0.87 20.70
C MET A 67 10.60 -2.34 20.62
N THR A 68 9.90 -3.22 21.33
CA THR A 68 10.08 -4.67 21.21
C THR A 68 9.02 -5.26 20.29
N THR A 69 9.33 -6.40 19.67
CA THR A 69 8.39 -7.13 18.83
C THR A 69 7.09 -7.46 19.57
N ASP A 70 7.19 -7.95 20.81
CA ASP A 70 6.01 -8.32 21.61
C ASP A 70 5.11 -7.12 21.88
N LYS A 71 5.69 -5.96 22.20
CA LYS A 71 4.93 -4.73 22.42
C LYS A 71 4.30 -4.22 21.12
N ALA A 72 5.02 -4.29 20.00
CA ALA A 72 4.47 -3.93 18.70
C ALA A 72 3.27 -4.83 18.33
N VAL A 73 3.38 -6.15 18.47
CA VAL A 73 2.27 -7.08 18.22
C VAL A 73 1.07 -6.78 19.11
N ALA A 74 1.29 -6.44 20.39
CA ALA A 74 0.21 -6.05 21.30
C ALA A 74 -0.49 -4.76 20.85
N ILE A 75 0.27 -3.72 20.46
CA ILE A 75 -0.26 -2.45 19.94
C ILE A 75 -1.09 -2.69 18.68
N PHE A 76 -0.56 -3.46 17.72
CA PHE A 76 -1.27 -3.79 16.48
C PHE A 76 -2.56 -4.59 16.74
N THR A 77 -2.52 -5.55 17.67
CA THR A 77 -3.70 -6.35 18.04
C THR A 77 -4.78 -5.50 18.69
N GLN A 78 -4.40 -4.51 19.49
CA GLN A 78 -5.34 -3.58 20.11
C GLN A 78 -5.99 -2.69 19.05
N ALA A 79 -5.20 -2.10 18.15
CA ALA A 79 -5.69 -1.22 17.09
C ALA A 79 -6.71 -1.90 16.16
N LEU A 80 -6.62 -3.22 16.00
CA LEU A 80 -7.57 -4.02 15.20
C LEU A 80 -8.90 -4.31 15.93
N ARG A 81 -9.05 -3.92 17.20
CA ARG A 81 -10.22 -4.23 18.04
C ARG A 81 -10.95 -2.99 18.55
N ASP A 82 -10.37 -1.81 18.37
CA ASP A 82 -11.01 -0.52 18.66
C ASP A 82 -12.21 -0.30 17.71
#